data_AF-A0A7W0S1U7-F1
#
_entry.id   AF-A0A7W0S1U7-F1
#
_cell.length_a   1.000
_cell.length_b   1.000
_cell.length_c   1.000
_cell.angle_alpha   90.00
_cell.angle_beta   90.00
_cell.angle_gamma   90.00
#
_symmetry.space_group_name_H-M   'P 1'
#
loop_
_entity.id
_entity.type
_entity.pdbx_description
1 polymer ?
#
loop_
_entity_poly.entity_id
_entity_poly.type
_entity_poly.pdbx_seq_one_letter_code
_entity_poly.pdbx_strand_id
1 'polypeptide(L)' 'MPDTELAQELLQLEEADAWFEYLESTRGQTEKRYGEVEPWAWVRLSQRLRAVRARRSRLRPAAA' A
#
# COMPACT_ATOMS: atom_id res chain seq x y z
N MET A 1 -22.93 5.18 -5.89
CA MET A 1 -22.71 6.63 -5.67
C MET A 1 -21.36 6.97 -6.24
N PRO A 2 -21.25 7.95 -7.14
CA PRO A 2 -19.99 8.30 -7.82
C PRO A 2 -18.84 8.59 -6.83
N ASP A 3 -19.15 9.15 -5.66
CA ASP A 3 -18.15 9.42 -4.61
C ASP A 3 -17.49 8.15 -4.04
N THR A 4 -18.23 7.03 -4.00
CA THR A 4 -17.69 5.75 -3.50
C THR A 4 -16.74 5.12 -4.52
N GLU A 5 -17.02 5.27 -5.80
CA GLU A 5 -16.18 4.78 -6.90
C GLU A 5 -14.86 5.57 -6.95
N LEU A 6 -14.92 6.90 -6.94
CA LEU A 6 -13.74 7.76 -6.85
C LEU A 6 -12.89 7.44 -5.61
N ALA A 7 -13.52 7.24 -4.45
CA ALA A 7 -12.80 6.86 -3.23
C ALA A 7 -12.10 5.50 -3.36
N GLN A 8 -12.66 4.56 -4.11
CA GLN A 8 -12.02 3.26 -4.38
C GLN A 8 -10.82 3.41 -5.32
N GLU A 9 -10.94 4.22 -6.38
CA GLU A 9 -9.84 4.50 -7.32
C GLU A 9 -8.66 5.18 -6.61
N LEU A 10 -8.93 6.18 -5.77
CA LEU A 10 -7.88 6.84 -4.97
C LEU A 10 -7.15 5.85 -4.05
N LEU A 11 -7.88 4.91 -3.44
CA LEU A 11 -7.26 3.86 -2.62
C LEU A 11 -6.45 2.85 -3.46
N GLN A 12 -6.79 2.63 -4.73
CA GLN A 12 -5.99 1.81 -5.64
C GLN A 12 -4.68 2.52 -6.03
N LEU A 13 -4.73 3.84 -6.27
CA LEU A 13 -3.54 4.64 -6.51
C LEU A 13 -2.62 4.64 -5.27
N GLU A 14 -3.17 4.85 -4.07
CA GLU A 14 -2.39 4.81 -2.83
C GLU A 14 -1.72 3.44 -2.58
N GLU A 15 -2.41 2.34 -2.95
CA GLU A 15 -1.86 0.99 -2.90
C GLU A 15 -0.73 0.80 -3.91
N ALA A 16 -0.89 1.30 -5.13
CA ALA A 16 0.15 1.26 -6.16
C ALA A 16 1.40 2.06 -5.73
N ASP A 17 1.21 3.27 -5.20
CA ASP A 17 2.32 4.10 -4.68
C ASP A 17 3.08 3.40 -3.56
N ALA A 18 2.39 2.66 -2.68
CA ALA A 18 3.04 1.90 -1.62
C ALA A 18 3.96 0.80 -2.19
N TRP A 19 3.52 0.12 -3.24
CA TRP A 19 4.35 -0.86 -3.95
C TRP A 19 5.50 -0.20 -4.71
N PHE A 20 5.28 0.97 -5.33
CA PHE A 20 6.34 1.71 -6.00
C PHE A 20 7.45 2.13 -5.03
N GLU A 21 7.12 2.68 -3.86
CA GLU A 21 8.11 3.04 -2.84
C GLU A 21 8.92 1.83 -2.34
N TYR A 22 8.26 0.68 -2.17
CA TYR A 22 8.93 -0.57 -1.81
C TYR A 22 9.94 -0.98 -2.89
N LEU A 23 9.52 -0.96 -4.16
CA LEU A 23 10.39 -1.31 -5.27
C LEU A 23 11.52 -0.29 -5.47
N GLU A 24 11.27 0.99 -5.29
CA GLU A 24 12.30 2.04 -5.34
C GLU A 24 13.37 1.82 -4.26
N SER A 25 12.96 1.34 -3.08
CA SER A 25 13.88 1.07 -1.96
C SER A 25 14.71 -0.20 -2.15
N THR A 26 14.17 -1.22 -2.82
CA THR A 26 14.73 -2.59 -2.81
C THR A 26 15.26 -3.07 -4.16
N ARG A 27 14.77 -2.54 -5.26
CA ARG A 27 15.12 -3.01 -6.61
C ARG A 27 16.56 -2.64 -6.95
N GLY A 28 17.29 -3.61 -7.52
CA GLY A 28 18.67 -3.41 -7.95
C GLY A 28 19.69 -3.33 -6.81
N GLN A 29 19.27 -3.55 -5.56
CA GLN A 29 20.20 -3.63 -4.44
C GLN A 29 21.01 -4.92 -4.50
N THR A 30 22.26 -4.85 -4.04
CA THR A 30 23.09 -6.05 -3.80
C THR A 30 22.51 -6.84 -2.64
N GLU A 31 22.81 -8.13 -2.55
CA GLU A 31 22.30 -9.01 -1.48
C GLU A 31 22.54 -8.44 -0.07
N LYS A 32 23.76 -7.96 0.21
CA LYS A 32 24.10 -7.32 1.49
C LYS A 32 23.22 -6.11 1.77
N ARG A 33 23.10 -5.20 0.79
CA ARG A 33 22.33 -3.97 0.98
C ARG A 33 20.84 -4.25 1.08
N TYR A 34 20.33 -5.22 0.32
CA TYR A 34 18.96 -5.68 0.40
C TYR A 34 18.60 -6.15 1.82
N GLY A 35 19.46 -6.97 2.44
CA GLY A 35 19.25 -7.44 3.82
C GLY A 35 19.23 -6.31 4.87
N GLU A 36 19.89 -5.18 4.60
CA GLU A 36 19.86 -4.01 5.47
C GLU A 36 18.58 -3.16 5.29
N VAL A 37 18.10 -3.02 4.06
CA VAL A 37 17.02 -2.06 3.71
C VAL A 37 15.63 -2.68 3.64
N GLU A 38 15.53 -3.92 3.20
CA GLU A 38 14.24 -4.56 2.92
C GLU A 38 13.36 -4.70 4.17
N PRO A 39 13.87 -5.08 5.36
CA PRO A 39 13.00 -5.22 6.53
C PRO A 39 12.24 -3.92 6.88
N TRP A 40 12.91 -2.77 6.74
CA TRP A 40 12.28 -1.47 6.95
C TRP A 40 11.29 -1.09 5.84
N ALA A 41 11.66 -1.36 4.59
CA ALA A 41 10.76 -1.16 3.45
C ALA A 41 9.49 -2.03 3.58
N TRP A 42 9.65 -3.27 4.03
CA TRP A 42 8.56 -4.22 4.28
C TRP A 42 7.62 -3.77 5.39
N VAL A 43 8.16 -3.30 6.53
CA VAL A 43 7.33 -2.78 7.63
C VAL A 43 6.51 -1.58 7.16
N ARG A 44 7.11 -0.67 6.40
CA ARG A 44 6.42 0.50 5.83
C ARG A 44 5.32 0.08 4.87
N LEU A 45 5.61 -0.80 3.90
CA LEU A 45 4.64 -1.34 2.96
C LEU A 45 3.47 -2.00 3.71
N SER A 46 3.77 -2.89 4.65
CA SER A 46 2.77 -3.62 5.45
C SER A 46 1.86 -2.67 6.24
N GLN A 47 2.39 -1.57 6.76
CA GLN A 47 1.58 -0.56 7.44
C GLN A 47 0.65 0.17 6.45
N ARG A 48 1.17 0.60 5.29
CA ARG A 48 0.37 1.28 4.26
C ARG A 48 -0.74 0.40 3.72
N LEU A 49 -0.46 -0.87 3.39
CA LEU A 49 -1.47 -1.81 2.94
C LEU A 49 -2.56 -2.06 3.99
N ARG A 50 -2.21 -2.11 5.29
CA ARG A 50 -3.20 -2.19 6.37
C ARG A 50 -4.10 -0.95 6.41
N ALA A 51 -3.54 0.24 6.25
CA ALA A 51 -4.32 1.48 6.22
C ALA A 51 -5.29 1.53 5.02
N VAL A 52 -4.82 1.16 3.83
CA VAL A 52 -5.67 1.05 2.63
C VAL A 52 -6.81 0.06 2.86
N ARG A 53 -6.52 -1.14 3.39
CA ARG A 53 -7.55 -2.15 3.71
C ARG A 53 -8.59 -1.64 4.71
N ALA A 54 -8.14 -0.95 5.76
CA ALA A 54 -9.04 -0.36 6.77
C ALA A 54 -9.92 0.76 6.21
N ARG A 55 -9.42 1.56 5.26
CA ARG A 55 -10.23 2.56 4.55
C ARG A 55 -11.22 1.89 3.59
N ARG A 56 -10.77 0.89 2.82
CA ARG A 56 -11.61 0.13 1.90
C ARG A 56 -12.77 -0.57 2.63
N SER A 57 -12.56 -1.09 3.84
CA SER A 57 -13.63 -1.70 4.63
C SER A 57 -14.71 -0.71 5.07
N ARG A 58 -14.36 0.58 5.28
CA ARG A 58 -15.32 1.63 5.63
C ARG A 58 -16.17 2.10 4.44
N LEU A 59 -15.68 1.89 3.22
CA LEU A 59 -16.43 2.17 1.99
C LEU A 59 -17.41 1.06 1.61
N ARG A 60 -17.27 -0.14 2.18
CA ARG A 60 -18.26 -1.20 1.97
C ARG A 60 -19.52 -0.80 2.74
N PRO A 61 -20.70 -0.74 2.10
CA PRO A 61 -21.94 -0.49 2.82
C PRO A 61 -22.07 -1.54 3.92
N ALA A 62 -22.33 -1.09 5.16
CA ALA A 62 -22.77 -1.99 6.22
C ALA A 62 -24.03 -2.67 5.68
N ALA A 63 -24.00 -4.00 5.56
CA ALA A 63 -25.14 -4.75 5.03
C ALA A 63 -26.41 -4.31 5.79
N ALA A 64 -27.42 -3.89 5.04
CA ALA A 64 -28.78 -3.65 5.54
C ALA A 64 -29.51 -4.99 5.71
#